data_AF-A0A5J4Q5R8-F1
#
_entry.id   AF-A0A5J4Q5R8-F1
#
_cell.length_a   1.000
_cell.length_b   1.000
_cell.length_c   1.000
_cell.angle_alpha   90.00
_cell.angle_beta   90.00
_cell.angle_gamma   90.00
#
_symmetry.space_group_name_H-M   'P 1'
#
loop_
_entity.id
_entity.type
_entity.pdbx_description
1 polymer ?
#
loop_
_entity_poly.entity_id
_entity_poly.type
_entity_poly.pdbx_seq_one_letter_code
_entity_poly.pdbx_strand_id
1 'polypeptide(L)'
;MINDREFYNDNAKYYFPSIRGDVHDEKKILGLSIERQGIAMIALAPKNYMIETNYNGNSKIKLKGVNQKTNKITKAQIVDCIEEGKKTKCTNMRLGQKNHQMSQLAIEKNEIT
;
A
#
# COMPACT_ATOMS: atom_id res chain seq x y z
N MET A 1 -13.20 -24.05 11.11
CA MET A 1 -14.59 -24.54 11.15
C MET A 1 -15.37 -23.58 12.03
N ILE A 2 -16.55 -23.12 11.63
CA ILE A 2 -17.37 -22.23 12.47
C ILE A 2 -18.09 -23.11 13.49
N ASN A 3 -17.84 -22.87 14.78
CA ASN A 3 -18.38 -23.68 15.88
C ASN A 3 -19.87 -23.40 16.13
N ASP A 4 -20.33 -22.17 15.89
CA ASP A 4 -21.73 -21.77 16.01
C ASP A 4 -22.15 -21.01 14.73
N ARG A 5 -23.01 -21.65 13.94
CA ARG A 5 -23.43 -21.13 12.64
C ARG A 5 -24.56 -20.13 12.75
N GLU A 6 -25.43 -20.23 13.75
CA GLU A 6 -26.52 -19.26 13.95
C GLU A 6 -25.94 -17.93 14.43
N PHE A 7 -25.07 -17.98 15.44
CA PHE A 7 -24.34 -16.80 15.91
C PHE A 7 -23.57 -16.14 14.76
N TYR A 8 -22.87 -16.93 13.94
CA TYR A 8 -22.14 -16.39 12.78
C TYR A 8 -23.08 -15.69 11.79
N ASN A 9 -24.19 -16.32 11.40
CA ASN A 9 -25.10 -15.76 10.40
C ASN A 9 -25.77 -14.47 10.89
N ASP A 10 -26.12 -14.40 12.18
CA ASP A 10 -26.72 -13.21 12.79
C ASP A 10 -25.75 -12.03 12.84
N ASN A 11 -24.45 -12.30 13.00
CA ASN A 11 -23.43 -11.29 13.24
C ASN A 11 -22.56 -10.95 12.01
N ALA A 12 -22.44 -11.83 11.01
CA ALA A 12 -21.54 -11.65 9.86
C ALA A 12 -21.78 -10.33 9.12
N LYS A 13 -23.05 -9.88 9.04
CA LYS A 13 -23.45 -8.61 8.42
C LYS A 13 -22.84 -7.38 9.07
N TYR A 14 -22.33 -7.45 10.30
CA TYR A 14 -21.69 -6.31 10.99
C TYR A 14 -20.19 -6.19 10.70
N TYR A 15 -19.55 -7.28 10.24
CA TYR A 15 -18.10 -7.34 10.09
C TYR A 15 -17.65 -7.47 8.64
N PHE A 16 -18.44 -8.14 7.80
CA PHE A 16 -18.08 -8.37 6.41
C PHE A 16 -18.87 -7.44 5.46
N PRO A 17 -18.30 -7.11 4.30
CA PRO A 17 -19.00 -6.34 3.29
C PRO A 17 -20.03 -7.24 2.60
N SER A 18 -21.16 -6.66 2.20
CA SER A 18 -22.13 -7.36 1.36
C SER A 18 -21.55 -7.57 -0.04
N ILE A 19 -22.11 -8.52 -0.80
CA ILE A 19 -21.64 -8.83 -2.17
C ILE A 19 -21.68 -7.60 -3.09
N ARG A 20 -22.62 -6.68 -2.85
CA ARG A 20 -22.76 -5.44 -3.63
C ARG A 20 -21.80 -4.34 -3.18
N GLY A 21 -21.33 -4.37 -1.93
CA GLY A 21 -20.41 -3.40 -1.33
C GLY A 21 -20.95 -1.98 -1.41
N ASP A 22 -21.63 -1.51 -0.37
CA ASP A 22 -22.06 -0.11 -0.28
C ASP A 22 -21.12 0.74 0.61
N VAL A 23 -21.36 2.06 0.64
CA VAL A 23 -20.58 2.99 1.47
C VAL A 23 -20.69 2.66 2.97
N HIS A 24 -21.79 2.02 3.39
CA HIS A 24 -21.98 1.61 4.78
C HIS A 24 -21.10 0.41 5.10
N ASP A 25 -20.98 -0.57 4.20
CA ASP A 25 -20.07 -1.70 4.28
C ASP A 25 -18.61 -1.25 4.39
N GLU A 26 -18.20 -0.25 3.60
CA GLU A 26 -16.84 0.28 3.63
C GLU A 26 -16.47 0.99 4.95
N LYS A 27 -17.47 1.56 5.64
CA LYS A 27 -17.28 2.40 6.82
C LYS A 27 -17.65 1.73 8.14
N LYS A 28 -17.95 0.42 8.13
CA LYS A 28 -18.23 -0.34 9.36
C LYS A 28 -17.04 -0.26 10.32
N ILE A 29 -17.33 0.07 11.58
CA ILE A 29 -16.33 0.06 12.65
C ILE A 29 -15.88 -1.39 12.86
N LEU A 30 -14.57 -1.64 12.78
CA LEU A 30 -13.98 -2.99 12.80
C LEU A 30 -14.45 -3.90 11.66
N GLY A 31 -15.06 -3.32 10.61
CA GLY A 31 -15.43 -4.04 9.41
C GLY A 31 -14.21 -4.33 8.54
N LEU A 32 -14.20 -5.51 7.92
CA LEU A 32 -13.25 -5.87 6.88
C LEU A 32 -13.74 -5.26 5.55
N SER A 33 -13.06 -4.23 5.07
CA SER A 33 -13.32 -3.65 3.74
C SER A 33 -12.12 -3.85 2.82
N ILE A 34 -12.39 -4.11 1.54
CA ILE A 34 -11.34 -4.29 0.55
C ILE A 34 -10.91 -2.91 0.04
N GLU A 35 -9.75 -2.44 0.47
CA GLU A 35 -9.24 -1.12 0.04
C GLU A 35 -8.85 -1.10 -1.44
N ARG A 36 -8.30 -2.20 -1.97
CA ARG A 36 -7.73 -2.29 -3.32
C ARG A 36 -7.83 -3.70 -3.89
N GLN A 37 -8.16 -3.79 -5.16
CA GLN A 37 -8.14 -5.02 -5.96
C GLN A 37 -7.34 -4.77 -7.25
N GLY A 38 -6.74 -5.84 -7.77
CA GLY A 38 -5.98 -5.82 -9.01
C GLY A 38 -5.81 -7.23 -9.56
N ILE A 39 -5.35 -7.34 -10.80
CA ILE A 39 -5.13 -8.63 -11.48
C ILE A 39 -3.91 -9.34 -10.87
N ALA A 40 -2.85 -8.58 -10.64
CA ALA A 40 -1.58 -9.09 -10.17
C ALA A 40 -1.01 -8.18 -9.09
N MET A 41 -0.25 -8.77 -8.17
CA MET A 41 0.48 -8.06 -7.13
C MET A 41 1.90 -8.60 -7.04
N ILE A 42 2.87 -7.69 -6.97
CA ILE A 42 4.28 -7.99 -6.69
C ILE A 42 4.62 -7.35 -5.36
N ALA A 43 5.03 -8.14 -4.37
CA ALA A 43 5.36 -7.67 -3.03
C ALA A 43 6.81 -8.02 -2.69
N LEU A 44 7.60 -6.99 -2.40
CA LEU A 44 9.01 -7.12 -2.00
C LEU A 44 9.15 -7.32 -0.50
N ALA A 45 8.39 -6.51 0.27
CA ALA A 45 8.44 -6.48 1.72
C ALA A 45 7.12 -5.90 2.27
N PRO A 46 6.85 -6.01 3.58
CA PRO A 46 5.69 -5.38 4.19
C PRO A 46 5.64 -3.88 3.88
N LYS A 47 4.51 -3.42 3.30
CA LYS A 47 4.28 -2.03 2.85
C LYS A 47 5.11 -1.56 1.64
N ASN A 48 5.82 -2.48 0.97
CA ASN A 48 6.55 -2.26 -0.28
C ASN A 48 6.04 -3.24 -1.37
N TYR A 49 5.05 -2.81 -2.14
CA TYR A 49 4.37 -3.64 -3.13
C TYR A 49 3.82 -2.83 -4.29
N MET A 50 3.52 -3.52 -5.38
CA MET A 50 2.83 -2.97 -6.55
C MET A 50 1.60 -3.84 -6.85
N ILE A 51 0.46 -3.20 -7.12
CA ILE A 51 -0.76 -3.85 -7.60
C ILE A 51 -1.05 -3.36 -9.01
N GLU A 52 -1.17 -4.29 -9.94
CA GLU A 52 -1.59 -4.03 -11.32
C GLU A 52 -3.12 -4.03 -11.40
N THR A 53 -3.69 -2.92 -11.84
CA THR A 53 -5.15 -2.76 -11.92
C THR A 53 -5.67 -3.20 -13.29
N ASN A 54 -6.92 -3.66 -13.34
CA ASN A 54 -7.57 -4.15 -14.56
C ASN A 54 -7.70 -3.12 -15.69
N TYR A 55 -7.58 -1.83 -15.39
CA TYR A 55 -7.84 -0.77 -16.36
C TYR A 55 -6.51 -0.19 -16.90
N ASN A 56 -6.24 -0.47 -18.18
CA ASN A 56 -5.19 0.17 -19.01
C ASN A 56 -3.74 -0.01 -18.56
N GLY A 57 -3.38 -1.10 -17.87
CA GLY A 57 -1.99 -1.34 -17.45
C GLY A 57 -1.50 -0.36 -16.39
N ASN A 58 -2.41 0.37 -15.74
CA ASN A 58 -2.07 1.22 -14.60
C ASN A 58 -1.68 0.36 -13.40
N SER A 59 -0.56 0.69 -12.79
CA SER A 59 -0.08 0.07 -11.56
C SER A 59 -0.14 1.06 -10.41
N LYS A 60 -0.59 0.59 -9.24
CA LYS A 60 -0.48 1.33 -7.98
C LYS A 60 0.70 0.80 -7.20
N ILE A 61 1.70 1.64 -7.01
CA ILE A 61 2.90 1.34 -6.23
C ILE A 61 2.71 1.86 -4.80
N LYS A 62 3.04 1.05 -3.80
CA LYS A 62 3.10 1.41 -2.39
C LYS A 62 4.52 1.16 -1.91
N LEU A 63 5.19 2.22 -1.45
CA LEU A 63 6.54 2.13 -0.89
C LEU A 63 6.58 2.89 0.42
N LYS A 64 7.14 2.26 1.46
CA LYS A 64 7.20 2.81 2.80
C LYS A 64 8.36 3.79 2.93
N GLY A 65 8.04 5.00 3.38
CA GLY A 65 9.04 6.02 3.70
C GLY A 65 9.64 6.72 2.48
N VAL A 66 8.93 6.62 1.35
CA VAL A 66 9.26 7.14 0.02
C VAL A 66 8.24 8.19 -0.38
N ASN A 67 8.71 9.33 -0.91
CA ASN A 67 7.85 10.30 -1.56
C ASN A 67 7.76 10.01 -3.07
N GLN A 68 6.65 9.40 -3.47
CA GLN A 68 6.39 9.00 -4.85
C GLN A 68 6.13 10.18 -5.81
N LYS A 69 5.82 11.38 -5.29
CA LYS A 69 5.62 12.57 -6.14
C LYS A 69 6.94 13.08 -6.70
N THR A 70 7.98 13.05 -5.86
CA THR A 70 9.34 13.49 -6.22
C THR A 70 10.15 12.37 -6.85
N ASN A 71 9.97 11.13 -6.37
CA ASN A 71 10.67 9.96 -6.87
C ASN A 71 9.68 9.11 -7.68
N LYS A 72 9.68 9.30 -9.01
CA LYS A 72 8.86 8.50 -9.93
C LYS A 72 9.48 7.11 -10.09
N ILE A 73 8.94 6.14 -9.35
CA ILE A 73 9.34 4.73 -9.46
C ILE A 73 8.42 4.02 -10.45
N THR A 74 9.00 3.23 -11.35
CA THR A 74 8.28 2.45 -12.36
C THR A 74 8.18 0.97 -12.00
N LYS A 75 7.27 0.24 -12.65
CA LYS A 75 7.14 -1.21 -12.54
C LYS A 75 8.44 -1.93 -12.89
N ALA A 76 9.13 -1.50 -13.95
CA ALA A 76 10.39 -2.09 -14.39
C ALA A 76 11.45 -2.02 -13.28
N GLN A 77 11.60 -0.87 -12.63
CA GLN A 77 12.56 -0.73 -11.53
C GLN A 77 12.29 -1.69 -10.37
N ILE A 78 11.02 -1.99 -10.07
CA ILE A 78 10.66 -2.97 -9.04
C ILE A 78 11.03 -4.39 -9.47
N VAL A 79 10.80 -4.74 -10.74
CA VAL A 79 11.14 -6.05 -11.32
C VAL A 79 12.66 -6.25 -11.36
N ASP A 80 13.42 -5.26 -11.85
CA ASP A 80 14.90 -5.28 -11.85
C ASP A 80 15.47 -5.52 -10.45
N CYS A 81 14.83 -4.98 -9.41
CA CYS A 81 15.29 -5.20 -8.03
C CYS A 81 15.08 -6.64 -7.56
N ILE A 82 14.06 -7.34 -8.05
CA ILE A 82 13.80 -8.76 -7.74
C ILE A 82 14.73 -9.66 -8.54
N GLU A 83 14.84 -9.42 -9.85
CA GLU A 83 15.55 -10.31 -10.77
C GLU A 83 17.07 -10.11 -10.71
N GLU A 84 17.54 -8.86 -10.64
CA GLU A 84 18.96 -8.51 -10.71
C GLU A 84 19.55 -8.09 -9.35
N GLY A 85 18.73 -7.98 -8.30
CA GLY A 85 19.18 -7.49 -6.98
C GLY A 85 19.61 -6.02 -6.98
N LYS A 86 19.13 -5.25 -7.97
CA LYS A 86 19.48 -3.84 -8.15
C LYS A 86 18.96 -3.00 -6.98
N LYS A 87 19.76 -2.03 -6.51
CA LYS A 87 19.35 -1.11 -5.44
C LYS A 87 18.91 0.22 -6.03
N THR A 88 17.62 0.52 -5.93
CA THR A 88 17.10 1.82 -6.34
C THR A 88 17.18 2.79 -5.17
N LYS A 89 17.90 3.90 -5.40
CA LYS A 89 18.08 4.97 -4.42
C LYS A 89 17.17 6.14 -4.73
N CYS A 90 16.68 6.78 -3.68
CA CYS A 90 15.76 7.90 -3.82
C CYS A 90 15.98 8.91 -2.69
N THR A 91 15.62 10.16 -2.97
CA THR A 91 15.86 11.26 -2.06
C THR A 91 14.54 11.75 -1.49
N ASN A 92 14.42 11.71 -0.17
CA ASN A 92 13.25 12.23 0.53
C ASN A 92 13.58 13.54 1.21
N MET A 93 12.79 14.57 0.91
CA MET A 93 12.90 15.86 1.57
C MET A 93 12.06 15.85 2.85
N ARG A 94 12.68 16.23 3.97
CA ARG A 94 12.04 16.39 5.28
C ARG A 94 12.30 17.79 5.81
N LEU A 95 11.31 18.37 6.46
CA LEU A 95 11.50 19.57 7.28
C LEU A 95 11.86 19.14 8.72
N GLY A 96 12.87 19.78 9.28
CA GLY A 96 13.28 19.62 10.66
C GLY A 96 13.36 20.96 11.36
N GLN A 97 13.13 20.98 12.66
CA GLN A 97 13.34 22.17 13.48
C GLN A 97 14.37 21.87 14.55
N LYS A 98 15.37 22.75 14.68
CA LYS A 98 16.40 22.68 15.73
C LYS A 98 16.67 24.10 16.20
N ASN A 99 16.72 24.30 17.52
CA ASN A 99 16.98 25.62 18.12
C ASN A 99 16.05 26.73 17.58
N HIS A 100 14.76 26.45 17.47
CA HIS A 100 13.74 27.38 16.92
C HIS A 100 13.93 27.78 15.44
N GLN A 101 14.89 27.18 14.74
CA GLN A 101 15.08 27.37 13.30
C GLN A 101 14.61 26.14 12.53
N MET A 102 13.83 26.39 11.48
CA MET A 102 13.38 25.35 10.55
C MET A 102 14.36 25.21 9.40
N SER A 103 14.68 23.98 9.03
CA SER A 103 15.52 23.66 7.88
C SER A 103 14.93 22.52 7.06
N GLN A 104 15.31 22.49 5.79
CA GLN A 104 14.99 21.39 4.88
C GLN A 104 16.20 20.47 4.77
N LEU A 105 15.96 19.16 4.91
CA LEU A 105 16.97 18.12 4.88
C LEU A 105 16.63 17.13 3.76
N ALA A 106 17.60 16.85 2.90
CA ALA A 106 17.52 15.78 1.93
C ALA A 106 18.13 14.51 2.53
N ILE A 107 17.35 13.43 2.59
CA ILE A 107 17.79 12.13 3.10
C ILE A 107 17.71 11.12 1.96
N GLU A 108 18.86 10.56 1.59
CA GLU A 108 18.94 9.46 0.63
C GLU A 108 18.49 8.16 1.32
N LYS A 109 17.62 7.40 0.65
CA LYS A 109 17.15 6.11 1.11
C LYS A 109 17.35 5.07 0.02
N ASN A 110 17.76 3.87 0.44
CA ASN A 110 17.65 2.68 -0.39
C ASN A 110 16.19 2.23 -0.30
N GLU A 111 15.43 2.46 -1.37
CA GLU A 111 13.98 2.28 -1.34
C GLU A 111 13.55 0.89 -1.77
N ILE A 112 14.37 0.23 -2.58
CA ILE A 112 14.12 -1.11 -3.11
C ILE A 112 15.39 -1.93 -2.91
N THR A 113 15.31 -2.97 -2.11
CA THR A 113 16.38 -3.94 -1.79
C THR A 113 15.74 -5.29 -1.59
#